data_AF-A0A527H8I2-F1
#
_entry.id   AF-A0A527H8I2-F1
#
_cell.length_a   1.000
_cell.length_b   1.000
_cell.length_c   1.000
_cell.angle_alpha   90.00
_cell.angle_beta   90.00
_cell.angle_gamma   90.00
#
_symmetry.space_group_name_H-M   'P 1'
#
loop_
_entity.id
_entity.type
_entity.pdbx_description
1 polymer ?
#
loop_
_entity_poly.entity_id
_entity_poly.type
_entity_poly.pdbx_seq_one_letter_code
_entity_poly.pdbx_strand_id
1 'polypeptide(L)'
;MLLPFLRRPSPYHRRRLGRLRWVALFAPFILLSGYIIYGFIGIRFDTSLSVLRHLAAFPNCTAARAVGLASAHRGEPGYWPTHDADHDGIACEPWHGTSSSGIRVHRYSRTGP
;
A
#
# COMPACT_ATOMS: atom_id res chain seq x y z
N MET A 1 -58.58 -4.17 -45.69
CA MET A 1 -57.61 -3.07 -45.93
C MET A 1 -57.51 -2.28 -44.62
N LEU A 2 -56.40 -2.11 -43.90
CA LEU A 2 -54.99 -2.48 -44.06
C LEU A 2 -54.34 -2.36 -42.66
N LEU A 3 -53.82 -3.50 -42.18
CA LEU A 3 -52.60 -3.72 -41.40
C LEU A 3 -52.30 -2.97 -40.07
N PRO A 4 -51.56 -3.64 -39.16
CA PRO A 4 -51.65 -3.53 -37.71
C PRO A 4 -50.40 -2.86 -37.10
N PHE A 5 -50.41 -2.71 -35.77
CA PHE A 5 -49.24 -2.79 -34.88
C PHE A 5 -47.86 -2.79 -35.54
N LEU A 6 -47.18 -1.64 -35.58
CA LEU A 6 -45.72 -1.58 -35.44
C LEU A 6 -45.31 -0.25 -34.80
N ARG A 7 -45.59 -0.13 -33.49
CA ARG A 7 -44.89 0.86 -32.64
C ARG A 7 -43.43 0.43 -32.58
N ARG A 8 -42.60 0.99 -33.46
CA ARG A 8 -41.15 0.74 -33.51
C ARG A 8 -40.54 1.02 -32.13
N PRO A 9 -39.81 0.09 -31.50
CA PRO A 9 -38.99 0.43 -30.35
C PRO A 9 -37.87 1.39 -30.80
N SER A 10 -37.69 2.46 -30.01
CA SER A 10 -36.73 3.54 -30.25
C SER A 10 -35.27 3.04 -30.27
N PRO A 11 -34.45 3.46 -31.25
CA PRO A 11 -33.05 3.02 -31.40
C PRO A 11 -32.07 3.71 -30.42
N TYR A 12 -32.55 4.48 -29.45
CA TYR A 12 -31.69 5.29 -28.56
C TYR A 12 -30.87 4.51 -27.53
N HIS A 13 -31.07 3.19 -27.39
CA HIS A 13 -30.38 2.38 -26.38
C HIS A 13 -29.00 1.83 -26.82
N ARG A 14 -28.55 2.11 -28.05
CA ARG A 14 -27.38 1.44 -28.64
C ARG A 14 -26.03 2.12 -28.42
N ARG A 15 -25.96 3.41 -28.03
CA ARG A 15 -24.68 4.15 -27.95
C ARG A 15 -24.09 4.31 -26.54
N ARG A 16 -24.91 4.34 -25.47
CA ARG A 16 -24.44 4.32 -24.06
C ARG A 16 -23.98 2.93 -23.59
N LEU A 17 -24.37 1.88 -24.32
CA LEU A 17 -24.17 0.48 -23.94
C LEU A 17 -22.75 -0.05 -24.22
N GLY A 18 -21.99 0.59 -25.12
CA GLY A 18 -20.64 0.15 -25.49
C GLY A 18 -19.63 0.39 -24.35
N ARG A 19 -19.53 1.62 -23.86
CA ARG A 19 -18.63 1.99 -22.76
C ARG A 19 -19.00 1.26 -21.46
N LEU A 20 -20.30 1.08 -21.19
CA LEU A 20 -20.78 0.33 -20.03
C LEU A 20 -20.51 -1.18 -20.13
N ARG A 21 -20.59 -1.77 -21.33
CA ARG A 21 -20.18 -3.17 -21.58
C ARG A 21 -18.69 -3.41 -21.32
N TRP A 22 -17.83 -2.51 -21.79
CA TRP A 22 -16.39 -2.62 -21.55
C TRP A 22 -16.05 -2.53 -20.07
N VAL A 23 -16.66 -1.59 -19.35
CA VAL A 23 -16.50 -1.48 -17.89
C VAL A 23 -16.96 -2.76 -17.19
N ALA A 24 -18.12 -3.33 -17.56
CA ALA A 24 -18.63 -4.56 -16.96
C ALA A 24 -17.73 -5.78 -17.21
N LEU A 25 -17.09 -5.88 -18.40
CA LEU A 25 -16.18 -6.97 -18.74
C LEU A 25 -14.84 -6.87 -17.98
N PHE A 26 -14.32 -5.67 -17.77
CA PHE A 26 -13.05 -5.46 -17.06
C PHE A 26 -13.20 -5.31 -15.54
N ALA A 27 -14.39 -5.01 -15.03
CA ALA A 27 -14.66 -4.89 -13.61
C ALA A 27 -14.12 -6.06 -12.75
N PRO A 28 -14.36 -7.36 -13.07
CA PRO A 28 -13.84 -8.45 -12.24
C PRO A 28 -12.32 -8.53 -12.24
N PHE A 29 -11.65 -8.22 -13.36
CA PHE A 29 -10.19 -8.19 -13.44
C PHE A 29 -9.60 -7.01 -12.66
N ILE A 30 -10.23 -5.84 -12.70
CA ILE A 30 -9.82 -4.66 -11.92
C ILE A 30 -9.98 -4.94 -10.42
N LEU A 31 -11.10 -5.53 -10.01
CA LEU A 31 -11.34 -5.88 -8.62
C LEU A 31 -10.38 -6.97 -8.12
N LEU A 32 -10.16 -8.03 -8.92
CA LEU A 32 -9.23 -9.11 -8.58
C LEU A 32 -7.78 -8.62 -8.52
N SER A 33 -7.34 -7.83 -9.50
CA SER A 33 -5.99 -7.24 -9.48
C SER A 33 -5.81 -6.30 -8.30
N GLY A 34 -6.79 -5.43 -8.03
CA GLY A 34 -6.81 -4.60 -6.83
C GLY A 34 -6.70 -5.43 -5.55
N TYR A 35 -7.46 -6.52 -5.44
CA TYR A 35 -7.43 -7.44 -4.30
C TYR A 35 -6.07 -8.12 -4.12
N ILE A 36 -5.48 -8.63 -5.21
CA ILE A 36 -4.16 -9.29 -5.19
C ILE A 36 -3.07 -8.28 -4.82
N ILE A 37 -3.09 -7.08 -5.42
CA ILE A 37 -2.14 -6.00 -5.11
C ILE A 37 -2.27 -5.59 -3.64
N TYR A 38 -3.50 -5.43 -3.15
CA TYR A 38 -3.76 -5.06 -1.76
C TYR A 38 -3.30 -6.15 -0.78
N GLY A 39 -3.49 -7.44 -1.13
CA GLY A 39 -2.99 -8.57 -0.35
C GLY A 39 -1.46 -8.67 -0.34
N PHE A 40 -0.80 -8.29 -1.44
CA PHE A 40 0.66 -8.35 -1.56
C PHE A 40 1.36 -7.19 -0.85
N ILE A 41 0.72 -6.03 -0.73
CA ILE A 41 1.28 -4.87 -0.03
C ILE A 41 1.47 -5.15 1.47
N GLY A 42 0.68 -6.05 2.08
CA GLY A 42 1.00 -6.67 3.38
C GLY A 42 1.04 -5.74 4.60
N ILE A 43 0.94 -4.42 4.43
CA ILE A 43 0.97 -3.46 5.54
C ILE A 43 -0.42 -3.37 6.17
N ARG A 44 -0.49 -3.73 7.44
CA ARG A 44 -1.71 -3.64 8.25
C ARG A 44 -1.90 -2.20 8.72
N PHE A 45 -2.71 -1.44 7.98
CA PHE A 45 -3.14 -0.11 8.40
C PHE A 45 -4.48 -0.20 9.14
N ASP A 46 -4.43 -0.24 10.47
CA ASP A 46 -5.65 -0.32 11.27
C ASP A 46 -6.46 1.00 11.28
N THR A 47 -5.80 2.14 11.06
CA THR A 47 -6.43 3.47 11.11
C THR A 47 -5.79 4.46 10.12
N SER A 48 -6.49 5.55 9.79
CA SER A 48 -5.93 6.65 8.98
C SER A 48 -4.71 7.32 9.66
N LEU A 49 -4.65 7.30 10.99
CA LEU A 49 -3.53 7.83 11.76
C LEU A 49 -2.25 7.02 11.55
N SER A 50 -2.34 5.69 11.39
CA SER A 50 -1.14 4.86 11.16
C SER A 50 -0.52 5.14 9.79
N VAL A 51 -1.32 5.45 8.77
CA VAL A 51 -0.82 5.91 7.45
C VAL A 51 -0.04 7.21 7.59
N LEU A 52 -0.60 8.20 8.32
CA LEU A 52 0.08 9.48 8.55
C LEU A 52 1.40 9.32 9.30
N ARG A 53 1.41 8.51 10.37
CA ARG A 53 2.63 8.21 11.12
C ARG A 53 3.66 7.48 10.25
N HIS A 54 3.22 6.52 9.42
CA HIS A 54 4.11 5.79 8.51
C HIS A 54 4.81 6.72 7.52
N LEU A 55 4.07 7.66 6.91
CA LEU A 55 4.62 8.68 6.02
C LEU A 55 5.57 9.64 6.76
N ALA A 56 5.21 10.06 7.97
CA ALA A 56 6.06 10.91 8.80
C ALA A 56 7.35 10.21 9.26
N ALA A 57 7.36 8.87 9.32
CA ALA A 57 8.54 8.08 9.63
C ALA A 57 9.56 8.00 8.47
N PHE A 58 9.18 8.31 7.23
CA PHE A 58 10.01 8.17 6.02
C PHE A 58 11.38 8.86 6.04
N PRO A 59 11.55 10.09 6.58
CA PRO A 59 12.80 10.84 6.39
C PRO A 59 14.03 10.23 7.07
N ASN A 60 13.88 9.62 8.25
CA ASN A 60 14.96 9.00 9.01
C ASN A 60 14.43 8.24 10.24
N CYS A 61 15.31 7.46 10.86
CA CYS A 61 14.98 6.76 12.10
C CYS A 61 14.66 7.66 13.29
N THR A 62 15.10 8.92 13.31
CA THR A 62 14.71 9.87 14.35
C THR A 62 13.24 10.25 14.22
N ALA A 63 12.77 10.52 12.99
CA ALA A 63 11.37 10.79 12.69
C ALA A 63 10.51 9.56 12.99
N ALA A 64 10.97 8.36 12.63
CA ALA A 64 10.28 7.11 12.95
C ALA A 64 10.10 6.90 14.47
N ARG A 65 11.13 7.23 15.28
CA ARG A 65 11.04 7.23 16.75
C ARG A 65 10.10 8.32 17.27
N ALA A 66 10.13 9.51 16.70
CA ALA A 66 9.27 10.62 17.11
C ALA A 66 7.78 10.31 16.92
N VAL A 67 7.42 9.52 15.90
CA VAL A 67 6.05 9.07 15.66
C VAL A 67 5.70 7.73 16.33
N GLY A 68 6.63 7.16 17.11
CA GLY A 68 6.41 5.93 17.87
C GLY A 68 6.32 4.66 17.02
N LEU A 69 6.93 4.67 15.82
CA LEU A 69 6.92 3.53 14.89
C LEU A 69 8.28 2.84 14.76
N ALA A 70 9.26 3.17 15.60
CA ALA A 70 10.57 2.51 15.59
C ALA A 70 10.78 1.69 16.88
N SER A 71 11.34 0.48 16.80
CA SER A 71 11.69 -0.31 15.61
C SER A 71 10.45 -0.90 14.90
N ALA A 72 10.54 -1.16 13.60
CA ALA A 72 9.44 -1.76 12.81
C ALA A 72 9.91 -2.93 11.96
N HIS A 73 9.10 -3.97 11.87
CA HIS A 73 9.34 -5.15 11.02
C HIS A 73 8.76 -4.98 9.61
N ARG A 74 9.25 -5.76 8.64
CA ARG A 74 8.64 -5.84 7.31
C ARG A 74 7.13 -6.10 7.41
N GLY A 75 6.34 -5.23 6.78
CA GLY A 75 4.87 -5.29 6.82
C GLY A 75 4.23 -4.49 7.95
N GLU A 76 5.02 -3.87 8.82
CA GLU A 76 4.50 -2.98 9.87
C GLU A 76 4.57 -1.50 9.45
N PRO A 77 3.62 -0.68 9.91
CA PRO A 77 3.71 0.77 9.79
C PRO A 77 5.01 1.28 10.42
N GLY A 78 5.85 1.93 9.61
CA GLY A 78 7.14 2.50 10.04
C GLY A 78 8.34 1.80 9.42
N TYR A 79 8.15 0.60 8.88
CA TYR A 79 9.19 -0.07 8.11
C TYR A 79 9.39 0.61 6.76
N TRP A 80 10.62 1.00 6.50
CA TRP A 80 11.06 1.50 5.20
C TRP A 80 12.35 0.75 4.84
N PRO A 81 12.47 0.18 3.62
CA PRO A 81 13.68 -0.52 3.20
C PRO A 81 14.95 0.33 3.30
N THR A 82 14.82 1.65 3.18
CA THR A 82 15.92 2.61 3.34
C THR A 82 16.42 2.74 4.77
N HIS A 83 15.66 2.30 5.77
CA HIS A 83 16.01 2.32 7.19
C HIS A 83 16.52 0.97 7.73
N ASP A 84 16.45 -0.06 6.90
CA ASP A 84 16.91 -1.42 7.16
C ASP A 84 18.27 -1.61 6.49
N ALA A 85 19.33 -1.16 7.18
CA ALA A 85 20.65 -1.00 6.58
C ALA A 85 21.33 -2.35 6.28
N ASP A 86 21.12 -3.34 7.12
CA ASP A 86 21.63 -4.70 6.98
C ASP A 86 20.63 -5.67 6.32
N HIS A 87 19.42 -5.18 6.00
CA HIS A 87 18.39 -5.89 5.25
C HIS A 87 17.84 -7.12 5.98
N ASP A 88 17.97 -7.17 7.30
CA ASP A 88 17.50 -8.28 8.14
C ASP A 88 15.97 -8.29 8.32
N GLY A 89 15.31 -7.21 7.89
CA GLY A 89 13.87 -7.02 7.97
C GLY A 89 13.40 -6.24 9.20
N ILE A 90 14.32 -5.63 9.95
CA ILE A 90 14.04 -4.79 11.12
C ILE A 90 14.61 -3.39 10.89
N ALA A 91 13.72 -2.43 10.67
CA ALA A 91 14.11 -1.03 10.50
C ALA A 91 14.34 -0.34 11.85
N CYS A 92 15.35 0.53 11.90
CA CYS A 92 15.63 1.43 13.03
C CYS A 92 15.86 0.74 14.38
N GLU A 93 16.38 -0.48 14.37
CA GLU A 93 16.71 -1.25 15.56
C GLU A 93 17.64 -0.49 16.54
N PRO A 94 17.50 -0.71 17.86
CA PRO A 94 18.45 -0.19 18.83
C PRO A 94 19.80 -0.91 18.72
N TRP A 95 20.91 -0.17 18.76
CA TRP A 95 22.25 -0.77 18.64
C TRP A 95 22.60 -1.62 19.86
N HIS A 96 22.39 -2.95 19.85
CA HIS A 96 22.80 -3.83 20.95
C HIS A 96 24.28 -4.19 20.73
N GLY A 97 25.16 -3.78 21.65
CA GLY A 97 26.62 -3.75 21.45
C GLY A 97 27.36 -5.09 21.31
N THR A 98 26.72 -6.12 20.77
CA THR A 98 27.32 -7.43 20.49
C THR A 98 26.69 -7.99 19.23
N SER A 99 27.21 -7.59 18.06
CA SER A 99 27.00 -8.33 16.82
C SER A 99 27.82 -9.63 16.91
N SER A 100 27.17 -10.78 17.05
CA SER A 100 27.80 -12.10 16.91
C SER A 100 28.30 -12.39 15.49
N SER A 101 28.09 -11.48 14.54
CA SER A 101 28.46 -11.59 13.13
C SER A 101 29.75 -10.85 12.73
N GLY A 102 30.34 -10.01 13.60
CA GLY A 102 31.58 -9.28 13.28
C GLY A 102 31.47 -8.28 12.11
N ILE A 103 30.24 -7.95 11.68
CA ILE A 103 29.97 -7.01 10.58
C ILE A 103 29.86 -5.59 11.14
N ARG A 104 30.58 -4.64 10.54
CA ARG A 104 30.46 -3.21 10.90
C ARG A 104 29.14 -2.65 10.37
N VAL A 105 28.09 -2.67 11.19
CA VAL A 105 26.87 -1.91 10.92
C VAL A 105 27.11 -0.42 11.22
N HIS A 106 26.79 0.43 10.26
CA HIS A 106 26.96 1.88 10.38
C HIS A 106 26.09 2.43 11.52
N ARG A 107 26.73 3.16 12.42
CA ARG A 107 26.18 3.70 13.67
C ARG A 107 25.06 4.72 13.39
N TYR A 108 23.80 4.32 13.54
CA TYR A 108 22.73 5.29 13.77
C TYR A 108 22.75 5.67 15.25
N SER A 109 23.02 6.95 15.55
CA SER A 109 23.09 7.46 16.92
C SER A 109 21.82 7.10 17.70
N ARG A 110 22.02 6.49 18.88
CA ARG A 110 20.99 6.22 19.90
C ARG A 110 20.34 7.48 20.47
N THR A 111 20.88 8.65 20.14
CA THR A 111 20.53 9.90 20.79
C THR A 111 20.47 11.03 19.77
N GLY A 112 19.38 11.79 19.84
CA GLY A 112 19.38 13.20 19.50
C GLY A 112 18.04 13.69 18.94
N PRO A 113 17.72 14.96 19.16
CA PRO A 113 17.70 15.72 20.41
C PRO A 113 16.38 15.54 21.20
#